data_AF-A0ABD7CHV2-F1
#
_entry.id   AF-A0ABD7CHV2-F1
#
_cell.length_a   1.000
_cell.length_b   1.000
_cell.length_c   1.000
_cell.angle_alpha   90.00
_cell.angle_beta   90.00
_cell.angle_gamma   90.00
#
_symmetry.space_group_name_H-M   'P 1'
#
loop_
_entity.id
_entity.type
_entity.pdbx_description
1 polymer ?
#
loop_
_entity_poly.entity_id
_entity_poly.type
_entity_poly.pdbx_seq_one_letter_code
_entity_poly.pdbx_strand_id
1 'polypeptide(L)'
;MATDNFYFVEGNTSVKNLVKTLATEITQNSGIYKWDLVYPDSMDKIGSTGEETTINLITDDSKTDKVDTVFTVGSQNDKCIIKATTTYGKEFYLKIDREKADLTKEEKKSLIDFDKLHTYYNHNGDSFSRTDAQVLEVMAGTSDRWSKSGDYNAYVSAKTKSNSINNIKLQISDKLNADKTDLGISKNIQAEYNYRLAWYRKLQPEIKDFLPVQYWINITKDSINLVLCGDPSADVHPYENYLTSYAYIGALKPVEDSAYTDDKYNFGITVSSDIEPNYSKFYGERTATGVTDVCMIANKIGMPYQPHYPAFYATNPFMDKCNVEGSRYNHKKHQFSDITLVHPVDMERGKMINVLVGDASAINDTDRLAYKKDTEEEEYYKKFKITAPYCFLNNSANINYCIAIRCYKTTK
;
A
#
# COMPACT_ATOMS: atom_id res chain seq x y z
N MET A 1 13.28 23.08 24.92
CA MET A 1 12.51 22.68 23.72
C MET A 1 13.26 21.53 23.08
N ALA A 2 12.74 20.30 23.18
CA ALA A 2 13.32 19.17 22.47
C ALA A 2 13.36 19.53 20.98
N THR A 3 14.53 19.44 20.35
CA THR A 3 14.65 19.63 18.91
C THR A 3 13.79 18.57 18.24
N ASP A 4 12.78 18.98 17.47
CA ASP A 4 11.89 18.05 16.77
C ASP A 4 12.71 17.19 15.80
N ASN A 5 12.95 15.93 16.18
CA ASN A 5 13.80 14.98 15.45
C ASN A 5 13.05 14.30 14.29
N PHE A 6 12.28 15.05 13.51
CA PHE A 6 11.51 14.55 12.38
C PHE A 6 11.19 15.64 11.35
N TYR A 7 10.80 15.20 10.16
CA TYR A 7 10.16 16.01 9.13
C TYR A 7 8.67 15.65 9.06
N PHE A 8 7.80 16.65 8.95
CA PHE A 8 6.38 16.44 8.73
C PHE A 8 5.84 17.39 7.66
N VAL A 9 5.01 16.87 6.77
CA VAL A 9 4.29 17.66 5.77
C VAL A 9 2.92 17.04 5.51
N GLU A 10 1.98 17.90 5.15
CA GLU A 10 0.66 17.52 4.66
C GLU A 10 0.37 18.25 3.37
N GLY A 11 -0.30 17.57 2.44
CA GLY A 11 -0.53 18.11 1.11
C GLY A 11 -1.55 17.32 0.33
N ASN A 12 -1.71 17.71 -0.94
CA ASN A 12 -2.58 17.04 -1.89
C ASN A 12 -1.85 16.93 -3.23
N THR A 13 -2.02 15.79 -3.90
CA THR A 13 -1.42 15.50 -5.21
C THR A 13 -2.40 14.72 -6.06
N SER A 14 -2.27 14.77 -7.38
CA SER A 14 -2.99 13.82 -8.23
C SER A 14 -2.44 12.42 -8.06
N VAL A 15 -3.28 11.40 -8.29
CA VAL A 15 -2.88 9.99 -8.35
C VAL A 15 -1.71 9.79 -9.32
N LYS A 16 -1.73 10.49 -10.46
CA LYS A 16 -0.64 10.51 -11.43
C LYS A 16 0.69 10.89 -10.80
N ASN A 17 0.73 11.91 -9.95
CA ASN A 17 1.98 12.43 -9.40
C ASN A 17 2.35 11.81 -8.04
N LEU A 18 1.50 10.97 -7.46
CA LEU A 18 1.63 10.48 -6.08
C LEU A 18 3.02 9.89 -5.78
N VAL A 19 3.51 8.96 -6.58
CA VAL A 19 4.81 8.31 -6.33
C VAL A 19 5.96 9.32 -6.42
N LYS A 20 5.92 10.24 -7.39
CA LYS A 20 6.92 11.31 -7.52
C LYS A 20 6.89 12.24 -6.31
N THR A 21 5.70 12.65 -5.87
CA THR A 21 5.49 13.50 -4.69
C THR A 21 6.06 12.83 -3.45
N LEU A 22 5.66 11.58 -3.15
CA LEU A 22 6.17 10.85 -1.98
C LEU A 22 7.70 10.70 -2.01
N ALA A 23 8.27 10.32 -3.16
CA ALA A 23 9.71 10.24 -3.32
C ALA A 23 10.42 11.60 -3.13
N THR A 24 9.80 12.70 -3.55
CA THR A 24 10.32 14.06 -3.36
C THR A 24 10.34 14.42 -1.86
N GLU A 25 9.24 14.16 -1.16
CA GLU A 25 9.16 14.42 0.29
C GLU A 25 10.20 13.61 1.06
N ILE A 26 10.37 12.34 0.71
CA ILE A 26 11.27 11.42 1.40
C ILE A 26 12.75 11.72 1.10
N THR A 27 13.10 12.02 -0.15
CA THR A 27 14.51 12.06 -0.59
C THR A 27 15.10 13.46 -0.73
N GLN A 28 14.26 14.50 -0.86
CA GLN A 28 14.70 15.88 -1.08
C GLN A 28 14.28 16.81 0.05
N ASN A 29 13.00 16.83 0.41
CA ASN A 29 12.45 17.86 1.32
C ASN A 29 12.69 17.58 2.81
N SER A 30 12.86 16.31 3.19
CA SER A 30 13.05 15.87 4.58
C SER A 30 14.42 16.20 5.19
N GLY A 31 15.27 16.94 4.46
CA GLY A 31 16.51 17.51 4.99
C GLY A 31 17.47 16.46 5.55
N ILE A 32 17.78 16.55 6.85
CA ILE A 32 18.69 15.61 7.52
C ILE A 32 18.07 14.24 7.81
N TYR A 33 16.76 14.09 7.62
CA TYR A 33 16.00 12.84 7.80
C TYR A 33 15.79 12.09 6.49
N LYS A 34 16.35 12.60 5.39
CA LYS A 34 16.17 12.03 4.06
C LYS A 34 16.67 10.61 3.96
N TRP A 35 15.96 9.84 3.15
CA TRP A 35 16.42 8.56 2.65
C TRP A 35 16.91 8.75 1.21
N ASP A 36 17.80 7.88 0.74
CA ASP A 36 18.47 8.07 -0.54
C ASP A 36 17.70 7.41 -1.68
N LEU A 37 17.44 8.14 -2.78
CA LEU A 37 16.91 7.52 -3.99
C LEU A 37 17.96 6.57 -4.59
N VAL A 38 17.56 5.32 -4.86
CA VAL A 38 18.40 4.31 -5.51
C VAL A 38 17.95 4.02 -6.93
N TYR A 39 16.64 3.95 -7.14
CA TYR A 39 16.05 3.72 -8.45
C TYR A 39 14.79 4.58 -8.59
N PRO A 40 14.55 5.20 -9.76
CA PRO A 40 15.47 5.35 -10.88
C PRO A 40 16.70 6.20 -10.51
N ASP A 41 17.63 6.35 -11.45
CA ASP A 41 18.84 7.18 -11.31
C ASP A 41 18.55 8.69 -11.18
N SER A 42 17.33 9.14 -11.48
CA SER A 42 16.90 10.53 -11.24
C SER A 42 15.41 10.64 -10.93
N MET A 43 15.06 11.63 -10.09
CA MET A 43 13.67 11.94 -9.72
C MET A 43 12.76 12.27 -10.90
N ASP A 44 13.31 12.77 -12.01
CA ASP A 44 12.54 13.14 -13.19
C ASP A 44 11.99 11.95 -13.99
N LYS A 45 12.57 10.77 -13.79
CA LYS A 45 12.07 9.52 -14.39
C LYS A 45 10.89 8.93 -13.63
N ILE A 46 10.60 9.40 -12.41
CA ILE A 46 9.43 8.97 -11.64
C ILE A 46 8.21 9.76 -12.13
N GLY A 47 7.13 9.07 -12.47
CA GLY A 47 5.92 9.66 -13.01
C GLY A 47 6.06 10.18 -14.45
N SER A 48 7.21 9.94 -15.10
CA SER A 48 7.37 10.24 -16.52
C SER A 48 6.50 9.30 -17.36
N THR A 49 6.07 9.78 -18.52
CA THR A 49 5.52 8.89 -19.55
C THR A 49 6.58 7.82 -19.85
N GLY A 50 6.23 6.56 -19.67
CA GLY A 50 7.07 5.44 -20.05
C GLY A 50 7.02 5.22 -21.55
N GLU A 51 7.69 4.17 -22.03
CA GLU A 51 7.64 3.83 -23.46
C GLU A 51 6.20 3.46 -23.86
N GLU A 52 5.76 4.01 -24.99
CA GLU A 52 4.58 3.53 -25.67
C GLU A 52 4.88 2.13 -26.20
N THR A 53 4.06 1.17 -25.78
CA THR A 53 4.20 -0.21 -26.24
C THR A 53 3.02 -0.56 -27.12
N THR A 54 3.32 -1.09 -28.30
CA THR A 54 2.31 -1.63 -29.20
C THR A 54 2.04 -3.07 -28.78
N ILE A 55 0.81 -3.35 -28.35
CA ILE A 55 0.32 -4.69 -28.05
C ILE A 55 -0.44 -5.18 -29.27
N ASN A 56 0.04 -6.28 -29.86
CA ASN A 56 -0.76 -7.06 -30.80
C ASN A 56 -1.43 -8.20 -30.03
N LEU A 57 -2.76 -8.30 -30.14
CA LEU A 57 -3.55 -9.37 -29.54
C LEU A 57 -3.39 -10.71 -30.26
N ILE A 58 -2.89 -10.69 -31.50
CA ILE A 58 -2.57 -11.88 -32.29
C ILE A 58 -1.09 -12.23 -32.13
N THR A 59 -0.83 -13.48 -31.79
CA THR A 59 0.48 -14.09 -31.58
C THR A 59 0.79 -15.22 -32.55
N ASP A 60 -0.20 -15.73 -33.29
CA ASP A 60 -0.09 -16.86 -34.23
C ASP A 60 0.03 -16.46 -35.71
N ASP A 61 0.43 -15.22 -36.00
CA ASP A 61 0.56 -14.61 -37.34
C ASP A 61 -0.74 -14.56 -38.17
N SER A 62 -1.90 -14.95 -37.61
CA SER A 62 -3.18 -14.79 -38.27
C SER A 62 -3.55 -13.31 -38.45
N LYS A 63 -4.51 -13.02 -39.34
CA LYS A 63 -4.90 -11.65 -39.67
C LYS A 63 -6.41 -11.54 -39.74
N THR A 64 -6.92 -10.39 -39.30
CA THR A 64 -8.31 -10.00 -39.46
C THR A 64 -8.38 -8.49 -39.60
N ASP A 65 -9.35 -8.02 -40.37
CA ASP A 65 -9.74 -6.62 -40.53
C ASP A 65 -11.09 -6.32 -39.86
N LYS A 66 -11.70 -7.32 -39.20
CA LYS A 66 -13.03 -7.21 -38.59
C LYS A 66 -13.03 -6.67 -37.17
N VAL A 67 -11.89 -6.74 -36.50
CA VAL A 67 -11.68 -6.26 -35.14
C VAL A 67 -10.32 -5.61 -35.04
N ASP A 68 -10.21 -4.62 -34.16
CA ASP A 68 -8.90 -4.06 -33.83
C ASP A 68 -8.06 -5.12 -33.12
N THR A 69 -6.79 -5.20 -33.45
CA THR A 69 -5.89 -6.21 -32.86
C THR A 69 -4.63 -5.57 -32.32
N VAL A 70 -4.38 -4.32 -32.69
CA VAL A 70 -3.17 -3.59 -32.36
C VAL A 70 -3.54 -2.37 -31.53
N PHE A 71 -3.03 -2.30 -30.32
CA PHE A 71 -3.30 -1.23 -29.37
C PHE A 71 -2.01 -0.60 -28.91
N THR A 72 -1.92 0.72 -28.98
CA THR A 72 -0.83 1.46 -28.33
C THR A 72 -1.23 1.75 -26.90
N VAL A 73 -0.43 1.26 -25.95
CA VAL A 73 -0.61 1.56 -24.54
C VAL A 73 0.53 2.41 -24.01
N GLY A 74 0.17 3.52 -23.39
CA GLY A 74 1.10 4.31 -22.60
C GLY A 74 1.36 3.62 -21.27
N SER A 75 2.61 3.59 -20.83
CA SER A 75 2.96 3.25 -19.45
C SER A 75 3.32 4.53 -18.69
N GLN A 76 3.27 4.47 -17.37
CA GLN A 76 3.84 5.51 -16.52
C GLN A 76 4.86 4.87 -15.58
N ASN A 77 6.04 5.48 -15.50
CA ASN A 77 7.13 5.00 -14.67
C ASN A 77 6.92 5.38 -13.21
N ASP A 78 6.00 4.70 -12.53
CA ASP A 78 5.65 4.94 -11.13
C ASP A 78 6.26 3.92 -10.19
N LYS A 79 7.58 3.74 -10.31
CA LYS A 79 8.36 2.90 -9.43
C LYS A 79 9.53 3.69 -8.90
N CYS A 80 9.74 3.64 -7.59
CA CYS A 80 11.00 4.05 -7.00
C CYS A 80 11.47 3.08 -5.92
N ILE A 81 12.78 3.06 -5.69
CA ILE A 81 13.41 2.35 -4.59
C ILE A 81 14.25 3.37 -3.84
N ILE A 82 14.03 3.43 -2.53
CA ILE A 82 14.64 4.38 -1.63
C ILE A 82 15.36 3.60 -0.53
N LYS A 83 16.55 4.06 -0.12
CA LYS A 83 17.40 3.43 0.89
C LYS A 83 17.42 4.24 2.17
N ALA A 84 17.11 3.59 3.29
CA ALA A 84 17.36 4.12 4.62
C ALA A 84 18.69 3.58 5.14
N THR A 85 19.52 4.45 5.75
CA THR A 85 20.57 4.01 6.68
C THR A 85 20.12 4.42 8.07
N THR A 86 19.67 3.44 8.87
CA THR A 86 19.09 3.69 10.19
C THR A 86 20.15 4.17 11.17
N THR A 87 19.73 4.74 12.29
CA THR A 87 20.60 5.11 13.41
C THR A 87 21.32 3.91 14.03
N TYR A 88 20.83 2.69 13.75
CA TYR A 88 21.46 1.40 14.09
C TYR A 88 22.56 0.98 13.11
N GLY A 89 22.85 1.78 12.07
CA GLY A 89 23.90 1.52 11.09
C GLY A 89 23.58 0.40 10.10
N LYS A 90 22.29 0.10 9.88
CA LYS A 90 21.83 -0.87 8.87
C LYS A 90 21.15 -0.20 7.71
N GLU A 91 21.33 -0.80 6.54
CA GLU A 91 20.69 -0.36 5.31
C GLU A 91 19.46 -1.21 5.01
N PHE A 92 18.37 -0.52 4.67
CA PHE A 92 17.13 -1.13 4.22
C PHE A 92 16.59 -0.39 3.01
N TYR A 93 15.81 -1.08 2.21
CA TYR A 93 15.22 -0.57 0.98
C TYR A 93 13.71 -0.60 1.08
N LEU A 94 13.08 0.50 0.67
CA LEU A 94 11.65 0.61 0.44
C LEU A 94 11.41 0.77 -1.07
N LYS A 95 10.66 -0.15 -1.66
CA LYS A 95 10.11 -0.02 -3.01
C LYS A 95 8.70 0.53 -2.93
N ILE A 96 8.42 1.57 -3.70
CA ILE A 96 7.09 2.15 -3.92
C ILE A 96 6.76 1.93 -5.39
N ASP A 97 5.67 1.23 -5.67
CA ASP A 97 5.31 0.84 -7.04
C ASP A 97 3.80 0.99 -7.28
N ARG A 98 3.42 1.71 -8.34
CA ARG A 98 2.04 1.79 -8.81
C ARG A 98 1.86 0.87 -10.00
N GLU A 99 1.67 -0.41 -9.70
CA GLU A 99 1.48 -1.46 -10.70
C GLU A 99 0.17 -1.30 -11.50
N LYS A 100 0.00 -2.12 -12.54
CA LYS A 100 -1.24 -2.21 -13.31
C LYS A 100 -2.43 -2.53 -12.39
N ALA A 101 -3.58 -1.94 -12.71
CA ALA A 101 -4.81 -2.17 -11.96
C ALA A 101 -5.21 -3.66 -11.96
N ASP A 102 -5.87 -4.12 -10.89
CA ASP A 102 -6.37 -5.48 -10.84
C ASP A 102 -7.37 -5.75 -11.96
N LEU A 103 -7.36 -7.00 -12.45
CA LEU A 103 -8.36 -7.46 -13.39
C LEU A 103 -9.70 -7.68 -12.70
N THR A 104 -10.78 -7.20 -13.33
CA THR A 104 -12.15 -7.52 -12.91
C THR A 104 -12.47 -9.00 -13.13
N LYS A 105 -13.62 -9.46 -12.60
CA LYS A 105 -14.06 -10.84 -12.80
C LYS A 105 -14.32 -11.13 -14.29
N GLU A 106 -14.86 -10.15 -15.00
CA GLU A 106 -15.16 -10.19 -16.43
C GLU A 106 -13.88 -10.24 -17.25
N GLU A 107 -12.87 -9.44 -16.90
CA GLU A 107 -11.54 -9.45 -17.53
C GLU A 107 -10.79 -10.77 -17.29
N LYS A 108 -10.85 -11.33 -16.08
CA LYS A 108 -10.27 -12.66 -15.81
C LYS A 108 -10.99 -13.74 -16.61
N LYS A 109 -12.32 -13.66 -16.71
CA LYS A 109 -13.13 -14.59 -17.48
C LYS A 109 -12.83 -14.50 -18.97
N SER A 110 -12.66 -13.30 -19.53
CA SER A 110 -12.38 -13.12 -20.95
C SER A 110 -11.02 -13.69 -21.35
N LEU A 111 -10.00 -13.62 -20.48
CA LEU A 111 -8.72 -14.30 -20.70
C LEU A 111 -8.90 -15.83 -20.77
N ILE A 112 -9.66 -16.41 -19.86
CA ILE A 112 -9.97 -17.86 -19.87
C ILE A 112 -10.79 -18.25 -21.10
N ASP A 113 -11.76 -17.43 -21.47
CA ASP A 113 -12.62 -17.68 -22.63
C ASP A 113 -11.79 -17.61 -23.93
N PHE A 114 -10.87 -16.65 -24.06
CA PHE A 114 -9.94 -16.58 -25.19
C PHE A 114 -9.16 -17.89 -25.33
N ASP A 115 -8.53 -18.39 -24.27
CA ASP A 115 -7.77 -19.65 -24.30
C ASP A 115 -8.66 -20.84 -24.70
N LYS A 116 -9.88 -20.92 -24.16
CA LYS A 116 -10.81 -22.02 -24.44
C LYS A 116 -11.37 -22.00 -25.86
N LEU A 117 -11.60 -20.83 -26.44
CA LEU A 117 -12.24 -20.67 -27.74
C LEU A 117 -11.34 -21.07 -28.92
N HIS A 118 -10.05 -21.31 -28.67
CA HIS A 118 -9.13 -21.88 -29.65
C HIS A 118 -9.52 -23.29 -30.11
N THR A 119 -10.30 -24.03 -29.33
CA THR A 119 -10.74 -25.38 -29.69
C THR A 119 -12.26 -25.43 -29.84
N TYR A 120 -12.77 -26.14 -30.85
CA TYR A 120 -14.19 -26.48 -30.96
C TYR A 120 -14.41 -27.87 -31.55
N TYR A 121 -15.65 -28.36 -31.37
CA TYR A 121 -16.07 -29.66 -31.88
C TYR A 121 -17.19 -29.52 -32.90
N ASN A 122 -17.17 -30.34 -33.95
CA ASN A 122 -18.30 -30.45 -34.87
C ASN A 122 -19.40 -31.39 -34.29
N HIS A 123 -20.49 -31.57 -35.03
CA HIS A 123 -21.59 -32.47 -34.64
C HIS A 123 -21.18 -33.95 -34.52
N ASN A 124 -20.06 -34.33 -35.13
CA ASN A 124 -19.51 -35.69 -35.08
C ASN A 124 -18.52 -35.88 -33.91
N GLY A 125 -18.22 -34.83 -33.14
CA GLY A 125 -17.26 -34.87 -32.04
C GLY A 125 -15.79 -34.69 -32.44
N ASP A 126 -15.51 -34.35 -33.70
CA ASP A 126 -14.14 -34.08 -34.15
C ASP A 126 -13.66 -32.72 -33.64
N SER A 127 -12.43 -32.67 -33.14
CA SER A 127 -11.79 -31.46 -32.62
C SER A 127 -11.14 -30.63 -33.73
N PHE A 128 -11.36 -29.32 -33.72
CA PHE A 128 -10.78 -28.34 -34.64
C PHE A 128 -10.21 -27.16 -33.86
N SER A 129 -9.22 -26.49 -34.45
CA SER A 129 -8.62 -25.29 -33.90
C SER A 129 -9.11 -24.01 -34.60
N ARG A 130 -9.11 -22.91 -33.84
CA ARG A 130 -9.23 -21.54 -34.34
C ARG A 130 -7.89 -20.83 -34.16
N THR A 131 -7.63 -19.87 -35.03
CA THR A 131 -6.52 -18.92 -34.87
C THR A 131 -6.91 -17.80 -33.90
N ASP A 132 -5.93 -17.03 -33.40
CA ASP A 132 -6.18 -15.87 -32.54
C ASP A 132 -7.18 -14.90 -33.20
N ALA A 133 -6.98 -14.57 -34.48
CA ALA A 133 -7.89 -13.72 -35.25
C ALA A 133 -9.34 -14.22 -35.22
N GLN A 134 -9.54 -15.52 -35.43
CA GLN A 134 -10.87 -16.13 -35.43
C GLN A 134 -11.49 -16.13 -34.04
N VAL A 135 -10.69 -16.35 -32.98
CA VAL A 135 -11.17 -16.26 -31.60
C VAL A 135 -11.60 -14.84 -31.26
N LEU A 136 -10.83 -13.82 -31.65
CA LEU A 136 -11.18 -12.42 -31.42
C LEU A 136 -12.47 -12.02 -32.16
N GLU A 137 -12.66 -12.46 -33.41
CA GLU A 137 -13.90 -12.28 -34.15
C GLU A 137 -15.10 -12.95 -33.46
N VAL A 138 -14.92 -14.15 -32.90
CA VAL A 138 -15.95 -14.85 -32.12
C VAL A 138 -16.30 -14.08 -30.85
N MET A 139 -15.30 -13.56 -30.13
CA MET A 139 -15.52 -12.79 -28.91
C MET A 139 -16.18 -11.43 -29.19
N ALA A 140 -15.90 -10.83 -30.34
CA ALA A 140 -16.54 -9.59 -30.78
C ALA A 140 -17.95 -9.82 -31.35
N GLY A 141 -18.24 -11.03 -31.84
CA GLY A 141 -19.49 -11.36 -32.53
C GLY A 141 -19.50 -10.90 -33.99
N THR A 142 -18.32 -10.77 -34.61
CA THR A 142 -18.12 -10.35 -36.01
C THR A 142 -17.75 -11.51 -36.94
N SER A 143 -17.66 -12.73 -36.39
CA SER A 143 -17.45 -13.95 -37.17
C SER A 143 -18.66 -14.28 -38.06
N ASP A 144 -18.40 -14.65 -39.32
CA ASP A 144 -19.45 -15.12 -40.24
C ASP A 144 -19.81 -16.59 -40.02
N ARG A 145 -19.00 -17.32 -39.24
CA ARG A 145 -19.07 -18.78 -39.11
C ARG A 145 -19.54 -19.25 -37.74
N TRP A 146 -19.39 -18.42 -36.72
CA TRP A 146 -19.58 -18.80 -35.33
C TRP A 146 -20.34 -17.71 -34.57
N SER A 147 -21.30 -18.11 -33.76
CA SER A 147 -22.01 -17.19 -32.87
C SER A 147 -21.08 -16.58 -31.84
N LYS A 148 -21.42 -15.36 -31.38
CA LYS A 148 -20.67 -14.66 -30.35
C LYS A 148 -20.51 -15.53 -29.08
N SER A 149 -19.29 -15.61 -28.58
CA SER A 149 -18.97 -16.25 -27.30
C SER A 149 -17.77 -15.56 -26.67
N GLY A 150 -17.85 -15.25 -25.37
CA GLY A 150 -16.85 -14.43 -24.67
C GLY A 150 -17.12 -12.93 -24.81
N ASP A 151 -16.18 -12.13 -24.32
CA ASP A 151 -16.25 -10.67 -24.31
C ASP A 151 -14.93 -10.06 -24.80
N TYR A 152 -14.93 -9.61 -26.05
CA TYR A 152 -13.78 -8.98 -26.68
C TYR A 152 -13.35 -7.69 -25.97
N ASN A 153 -14.28 -6.84 -25.54
CA ASN A 153 -13.93 -5.58 -24.89
C ASN A 153 -13.28 -5.82 -23.52
N ALA A 154 -13.78 -6.79 -22.76
CA ALA A 154 -13.15 -7.21 -21.52
C ALA A 154 -11.77 -7.83 -21.77
N TYR A 155 -11.58 -8.57 -22.87
CA TYR A 155 -10.27 -9.13 -23.24
C TYR A 155 -9.25 -8.03 -23.60
N VAL A 156 -9.64 -7.08 -24.45
CA VAL A 156 -8.82 -5.90 -24.79
C VAL A 156 -8.43 -5.17 -23.51
N SER A 157 -9.42 -4.82 -22.66
CA SER A 157 -9.20 -4.11 -21.40
C SER A 157 -8.23 -4.85 -20.47
N ALA A 158 -8.30 -6.18 -20.39
CA ALA A 158 -7.38 -6.99 -19.60
C ALA A 158 -5.93 -6.92 -20.12
N LYS A 159 -5.76 -6.92 -21.45
CA LYS A 159 -4.43 -6.88 -22.09
C LYS A 159 -3.82 -5.47 -22.08
N THR A 160 -4.65 -4.44 -22.17
CA THR A 160 -4.22 -3.03 -22.26
C THR A 160 -4.34 -2.27 -20.94
N LYS A 161 -4.38 -2.98 -19.80
CA LYS A 161 -4.64 -2.38 -18.48
C LYS A 161 -3.59 -1.32 -18.10
N SER A 162 -4.07 -0.15 -17.67
CA SER A 162 -3.24 0.93 -17.15
C SER A 162 -2.84 0.72 -15.69
N ASN A 163 -1.94 1.58 -15.19
CA ASN A 163 -1.57 1.64 -13.78
C ASN A 163 -2.80 1.85 -12.89
N SER A 164 -2.71 1.36 -11.66
CA SER A 164 -3.75 1.51 -10.64
C SER A 164 -4.04 2.98 -10.35
N ILE A 165 -5.32 3.27 -10.08
CA ILE A 165 -5.78 4.60 -9.71
C ILE A 165 -6.29 4.69 -8.25
N ASN A 166 -6.28 3.58 -7.53
CA ASN A 166 -6.81 3.51 -6.16
C ASN A 166 -5.82 2.99 -5.12
N ASN A 167 -4.64 2.53 -5.53
CA ASN A 167 -3.64 1.98 -4.62
C ASN A 167 -2.20 2.08 -5.17
N ILE A 168 -1.24 1.95 -4.25
CA ILE A 168 0.18 1.66 -4.52
C ILE A 168 0.60 0.43 -3.73
N LYS A 169 1.67 -0.23 -4.17
CA LYS A 169 2.33 -1.30 -3.42
C LYS A 169 3.61 -0.77 -2.80
N LEU A 170 3.78 -1.10 -1.52
CA LEU A 170 5.01 -0.86 -0.77
C LEU A 170 5.69 -2.20 -0.52
N GLN A 171 7.01 -2.27 -0.58
CA GLN A 171 7.75 -3.51 -0.28
C GLN A 171 9.09 -3.17 0.37
N ILE A 172 9.56 -4.02 1.29
CA ILE A 172 10.83 -3.81 2.01
C ILE A 172 11.82 -4.96 1.79
N SER A 173 13.11 -4.63 1.80
CA SER A 173 14.18 -5.62 1.79
C SER A 173 15.44 -5.07 2.46
N ASP A 174 16.32 -5.96 2.91
CA ASP A 174 17.69 -5.63 3.32
C ASP A 174 18.67 -5.65 2.13
N LYS A 175 18.20 -6.01 0.92
CA LYS A 175 19.03 -6.19 -0.28
C LYS A 175 18.35 -5.73 -1.55
N LEU A 176 19.16 -5.45 -2.56
CA LEU A 176 18.73 -5.23 -3.94
C LEU A 176 19.10 -6.42 -4.81
N ASN A 177 18.48 -6.52 -5.99
CA ASN A 177 18.96 -7.39 -7.06
C ASN A 177 20.33 -6.90 -7.59
N ALA A 178 21.00 -7.74 -8.39
CA ALA A 178 22.32 -7.43 -8.93
C ALA A 178 22.37 -6.10 -9.70
N ASP A 179 21.30 -5.80 -10.45
CA ASP A 179 21.20 -4.61 -11.30
C ASP A 179 20.73 -3.36 -10.55
N LYS A 180 20.38 -3.48 -9.25
CA LYS A 180 19.83 -2.41 -8.41
C LYS A 180 18.54 -1.76 -8.94
N THR A 181 17.82 -2.49 -9.77
CA THR A 181 16.53 -2.07 -10.38
C THR A 181 15.33 -2.64 -9.64
N ASP A 182 15.54 -3.57 -8.71
CA ASP A 182 14.50 -4.20 -7.91
C ASP A 182 15.02 -4.68 -6.55
N LEU A 183 14.11 -5.12 -5.67
CA LEU A 183 14.49 -5.71 -4.39
C LEU A 183 15.18 -7.07 -4.59
N GLY A 184 16.04 -7.45 -3.64
CA GLY A 184 16.73 -8.74 -3.60
C GLY A 184 15.84 -9.94 -3.25
N ILE A 185 14.56 -9.90 -3.64
CA ILE A 185 13.53 -10.90 -3.37
C ILE A 185 13.06 -11.46 -4.70
N SER A 186 12.81 -12.77 -4.79
CA SER A 186 12.31 -13.37 -6.03
C SER A 186 10.96 -12.75 -6.46
N LYS A 187 10.74 -12.59 -7.77
CA LYS A 187 9.51 -11.97 -8.31
C LYS A 187 8.24 -12.71 -7.89
N ASN A 188 8.28 -14.04 -7.81
CA ASN A 188 7.13 -14.84 -7.36
C ASN A 188 6.75 -14.50 -5.92
N ILE A 189 7.74 -14.29 -5.05
CA ILE A 189 7.50 -13.88 -3.67
C ILE A 189 7.02 -12.43 -3.61
N GLN A 190 7.62 -11.52 -4.39
CA GLN A 190 7.17 -10.13 -4.48
C GLN A 190 5.71 -10.02 -4.95
N ALA A 191 5.27 -10.86 -5.88
CA ALA A 191 3.88 -10.85 -6.38
C ALA A 191 2.87 -11.21 -5.28
N GLU A 192 3.30 -12.01 -4.30
CA GLU A 192 2.47 -12.53 -3.21
C GLU A 192 2.50 -11.60 -1.99
N TYR A 193 3.58 -10.83 -1.80
CA TYR A 193 3.65 -9.74 -0.82
C TYR A 193 2.93 -8.50 -1.31
N ASN A 194 1.62 -8.49 -1.04
CA ASN A 194 0.74 -7.40 -1.41
C ASN A 194 0.63 -6.39 -0.26
N TYR A 195 1.70 -5.63 0.06
CA TYR A 195 1.56 -4.48 0.96
C TYR A 195 0.95 -3.30 0.20
N ARG A 196 -0.31 -3.52 -0.21
CA ARG A 196 -1.15 -2.58 -0.92
C ARG A 196 -1.70 -1.52 0.02
N LEU A 197 -1.27 -0.29 -0.20
CA LEU A 197 -1.81 0.90 0.45
C LEU A 197 -2.86 1.52 -0.47
N ALA A 198 -4.14 1.44 -0.09
CA ALA A 198 -5.26 1.86 -0.92
C ALA A 198 -5.94 3.13 -0.41
N TRP A 199 -6.43 4.00 -1.28
CA TRP A 199 -7.19 5.21 -0.91
C TRP A 199 -8.61 5.25 -1.52
N TYR A 200 -8.95 4.27 -2.37
CA TYR A 200 -10.34 3.95 -2.75
C TYR A 200 -10.57 2.44 -2.85
N ARG A 201 -11.82 1.99 -2.64
CA ARG A 201 -12.21 0.59 -2.88
C ARG A 201 -12.42 0.29 -4.36
N LYS A 202 -13.20 1.13 -5.05
CA LYS A 202 -13.60 0.96 -6.45
C LYS A 202 -13.91 2.31 -7.08
N LEU A 203 -13.15 2.71 -8.09
CA LEU A 203 -13.44 3.91 -8.87
C LEU A 203 -14.27 3.58 -10.11
N GLN A 204 -15.13 4.52 -10.51
CA GLN A 204 -15.89 4.41 -11.74
C GLN A 204 -14.95 4.53 -12.96
N PRO A 205 -15.24 3.87 -14.10
CA PRO A 205 -14.34 3.85 -15.26
C PRO A 205 -14.00 5.24 -15.84
N GLU A 206 -14.89 6.21 -15.65
CA GLU A 206 -14.76 7.59 -16.12
C GLU A 206 -13.69 8.36 -15.33
N ILE A 207 -13.46 7.96 -14.08
CA ILE A 207 -12.48 8.58 -13.19
C ILE A 207 -11.07 8.09 -13.57
N LYS A 208 -10.15 9.03 -13.77
CA LYS A 208 -8.77 8.75 -14.20
C LYS A 208 -7.78 9.18 -13.12
N ASP A 209 -6.50 9.24 -13.49
CA ASP A 209 -5.37 9.52 -12.61
C ASP A 209 -5.22 11.01 -12.20
N PHE A 210 -6.09 11.90 -12.67
CA PHE A 210 -6.15 13.30 -12.22
C PHE A 210 -6.74 13.45 -10.81
N LEU A 211 -7.37 12.40 -10.27
CA LEU A 211 -8.08 12.45 -9.00
C LEU A 211 -7.14 12.84 -7.85
N PRO A 212 -7.53 13.75 -6.96
CA PRO A 212 -6.69 14.14 -5.83
C PRO A 212 -6.57 13.04 -4.76
N VAL A 213 -5.40 12.99 -4.13
CA VAL A 213 -5.08 12.16 -2.97
C VAL A 213 -4.39 13.05 -1.94
N GLN A 214 -5.01 13.16 -0.78
CA GLN A 214 -4.43 13.86 0.36
C GLN A 214 -3.41 12.96 1.04
N TYR A 215 -2.29 13.54 1.45
CA TYR A 215 -1.23 12.82 2.15
C TYR A 215 -0.77 13.57 3.39
N TRP A 216 -0.41 12.79 4.41
CA TRP A 216 0.31 13.24 5.58
C TRP A 216 1.49 12.32 5.80
N ILE A 217 2.69 12.87 5.91
CA ILE A 217 3.90 12.07 6.06
C ILE A 217 4.76 12.62 7.20
N ASN A 218 5.16 11.74 8.11
CA ASN A 218 6.17 11.98 9.14
C ASN A 218 7.39 11.12 8.82
N ILE A 219 8.57 11.72 8.80
CA ILE A 219 9.82 11.06 8.40
C ILE A 219 10.89 11.31 9.45
N THR A 220 11.59 10.24 9.82
CA THR A 220 12.82 10.27 10.61
C THR A 220 13.92 9.52 9.85
N LYS A 221 15.14 9.49 10.39
CA LYS A 221 16.18 8.60 9.85
C LYS A 221 15.81 7.11 9.92
N ASP A 222 14.91 6.77 10.83
CA ASP A 222 14.58 5.38 11.17
C ASP A 222 13.21 4.95 10.67
N SER A 223 12.28 5.88 10.43
CA SER A 223 10.89 5.54 10.18
C SER A 223 10.16 6.55 9.29
N ILE A 224 9.15 6.06 8.57
CA ILE A 224 8.15 6.81 7.84
C ILE A 224 6.78 6.39 8.36
N ASN A 225 5.97 7.36 8.75
CA ASN A 225 4.54 7.20 8.97
C ASN A 225 3.82 7.94 7.84
N LEU A 226 2.99 7.24 7.07
CA LEU A 226 2.27 7.78 5.92
C LEU A 226 0.77 7.55 6.09
N VAL A 227 -0.02 8.59 5.91
CA VAL A 227 -1.48 8.49 5.76
C VAL A 227 -1.84 8.98 4.36
N LEU A 228 -2.62 8.20 3.64
CA LEU A 228 -3.25 8.58 2.37
C LEU A 228 -4.76 8.60 2.54
N CYS A 229 -5.40 9.64 1.99
CA CYS A 229 -6.86 9.74 1.96
C CYS A 229 -7.32 10.08 0.54
N GLY A 230 -8.29 9.32 0.03
CA GLY A 230 -8.95 9.65 -1.23
C GLY A 230 -9.79 10.91 -1.10
N ASP A 231 -9.91 11.69 -2.16
CA ASP A 231 -10.85 12.80 -2.24
C ASP A 231 -12.32 12.30 -2.13
N PRO A 232 -13.10 12.79 -1.16
CA PRO A 232 -14.48 12.36 -0.96
C PRO A 232 -15.43 12.80 -2.08
N SER A 233 -15.06 13.77 -2.93
CA SER A 233 -15.92 14.26 -4.02
C SER A 233 -16.14 13.24 -5.14
N ALA A 234 -15.25 12.26 -5.27
CA ALA A 234 -15.41 11.14 -6.19
C ALA A 234 -16.26 10.00 -5.62
N ASP A 235 -16.69 10.11 -4.37
CA ASP A 235 -17.52 9.10 -3.72
C ASP A 235 -19.01 9.37 -3.96
N VAL A 236 -19.77 8.29 -4.08
CA VAL A 236 -21.22 8.29 -4.30
C VAL A 236 -21.88 7.52 -3.16
N HIS A 237 -23.09 7.94 -2.77
CA HIS A 237 -23.84 7.29 -1.69
C HIS A 237 -23.85 5.75 -1.87
N PRO A 238 -23.44 4.95 -0.87
CA PRO A 238 -23.40 5.25 0.57
C PRO A 238 -22.13 5.92 1.13
N TYR A 239 -21.21 6.41 0.30
CA TYR A 239 -19.97 7.08 0.73
C TYR A 239 -19.00 6.17 1.50
N GLU A 240 -18.84 4.94 1.02
CA GLU A 240 -17.95 3.92 1.58
C GLU A 240 -16.71 3.68 0.72
N ASN A 241 -16.53 4.47 -0.34
CA ASN A 241 -15.51 4.23 -1.36
C ASN A 241 -14.17 4.88 -1.02
N TYR A 242 -14.17 6.14 -0.58
CA TYR A 242 -12.92 6.82 -0.21
C TYR A 242 -12.39 6.24 1.10
N LEU A 243 -11.09 6.02 1.15
CA LEU A 243 -10.41 5.38 2.27
C LEU A 243 -9.35 6.30 2.86
N THR A 244 -9.31 6.35 4.19
CA THR A 244 -8.17 6.82 4.97
C THR A 244 -7.35 5.59 5.33
N SER A 245 -6.13 5.54 4.83
CA SER A 245 -5.23 4.40 4.97
C SER A 245 -3.89 4.83 5.52
N TYR A 246 -3.28 3.93 6.27
CA TYR A 246 -2.03 4.17 6.95
C TYR A 246 -0.95 3.17 6.55
N ALA A 247 0.28 3.64 6.48
CA ALA A 247 1.47 2.81 6.41
C ALA A 247 2.53 3.25 7.43
N TYR A 248 3.18 2.26 8.03
CA TYR A 248 4.42 2.42 8.78
C TYR A 248 5.53 1.70 8.03
N ILE A 249 6.68 2.34 7.87
CA ILE A 249 7.89 1.72 7.33
C ILE A 249 9.06 2.18 8.18
N GLY A 250 9.74 1.29 8.89
CA GLY A 250 10.88 1.74 9.69
C GLY A 250 11.42 0.76 10.71
N ALA A 251 12.52 1.17 11.31
CA ALA A 251 13.09 0.56 12.49
C ALA A 251 12.20 0.79 13.72
N LEU A 252 12.32 -0.06 14.73
CA LEU A 252 11.64 0.09 16.03
C LEU A 252 12.56 0.72 17.06
N LYS A 253 12.00 1.61 17.89
CA LYS A 253 12.70 2.07 19.11
C LYS A 253 12.68 0.95 20.16
N PRO A 254 13.66 0.89 21.07
CA PRO A 254 13.69 -0.10 22.15
C PRO A 254 12.42 -0.03 23.01
N VAL A 255 12.05 -1.16 23.62
CA VAL A 255 10.88 -1.21 24.51
C VAL A 255 11.10 -0.30 25.73
N GLU A 256 12.32 -0.33 26.26
CA GLU A 256 12.83 0.51 27.34
C GLU A 256 14.26 0.94 27.01
N ASP A 257 14.72 2.05 27.59
CA ASP A 257 16.07 2.59 27.35
C ASP A 257 17.19 1.62 27.79
N SER A 258 16.89 0.72 28.73
CA SER A 258 17.79 -0.30 29.25
C SER A 258 17.80 -1.60 28.44
N ALA A 259 16.86 -1.77 27.49
CA ALA A 259 16.70 -3.01 26.75
C ALA A 259 17.75 -3.16 25.64
N TYR A 260 18.18 -4.40 25.39
CA TYR A 260 19.04 -4.71 24.24
C TYR A 260 18.32 -4.37 22.93
N THR A 261 18.99 -3.63 22.07
CA THR A 261 18.47 -3.25 20.76
C THR A 261 18.65 -4.39 19.76
N ASP A 262 17.62 -4.68 18.97
CA ASP A 262 17.77 -5.56 17.82
C ASP A 262 18.26 -4.77 16.62
N ASP A 263 19.56 -4.53 16.55
CA ASP A 263 20.13 -3.63 15.52
C ASP A 263 20.15 -4.24 14.12
N LYS A 264 19.74 -5.50 13.94
CA LYS A 264 19.90 -6.21 12.66
C LYS A 264 18.58 -6.38 11.92
N TYR A 265 17.51 -6.72 12.65
CA TYR A 265 16.25 -7.13 12.03
C TYR A 265 15.06 -6.27 12.48
N ASN A 266 15.29 -5.15 13.18
CA ASN A 266 14.25 -4.28 13.71
C ASN A 266 13.53 -3.40 12.68
N PHE A 267 13.69 -3.62 11.37
CA PHE A 267 13.01 -2.86 10.34
C PHE A 267 11.78 -3.60 9.84
N GLY A 268 10.64 -2.92 9.73
CA GLY A 268 9.39 -3.53 9.30
C GLY A 268 8.44 -2.60 8.58
N ILE A 269 7.35 -3.18 8.09
CA ILE A 269 6.30 -2.51 7.35
C ILE A 269 4.90 -2.98 7.75
N THR A 270 3.96 -2.05 7.79
CA THR A 270 2.54 -2.37 7.72
C THR A 270 1.81 -1.35 6.84
N VAL A 271 0.73 -1.76 6.19
CA VAL A 271 -0.13 -0.91 5.36
C VAL A 271 -1.61 -1.18 5.62
N SER A 272 -2.47 -0.29 5.15
CA SER A 272 -3.93 -0.50 5.16
C SER A 272 -4.47 -0.69 3.75
N SER A 273 -5.34 -1.67 3.57
CA SER A 273 -5.79 -2.15 2.27
C SER A 273 -7.31 -2.22 2.14
N ASP A 274 -7.79 -2.06 0.91
CA ASP A 274 -9.19 -2.27 0.51
C ASP A 274 -9.54 -3.74 0.28
N ILE A 275 -8.54 -4.60 0.08
CA ILE A 275 -8.69 -6.04 -0.15
C ILE A 275 -8.01 -6.86 0.94
N GLU A 276 -8.53 -8.06 1.14
CA GLU A 276 -7.95 -9.01 2.10
C GLU A 276 -6.52 -9.39 1.68
N PRO A 277 -5.57 -9.49 2.63
CA PRO A 277 -4.23 -9.95 2.30
C PRO A 277 -4.23 -11.41 1.83
N ASN A 278 -3.23 -11.76 1.02
CA ASN A 278 -2.94 -13.16 0.72
C ASN A 278 -2.10 -13.78 1.83
N TYR A 279 -2.47 -14.99 2.24
CA TYR A 279 -1.71 -15.78 3.22
C TYR A 279 -0.79 -16.76 2.49
N SER A 280 0.51 -16.45 2.49
CA SER A 280 1.54 -17.30 1.89
C SER A 280 2.33 -18.05 2.96
N LYS A 281 3.10 -19.07 2.54
CA LYS A 281 3.96 -19.86 3.43
C LYS A 281 5.43 -19.87 2.99
N PHE A 282 5.86 -18.87 2.21
CA PHE A 282 7.20 -18.85 1.60
C PHE A 282 8.34 -18.90 2.62
N TYR A 283 8.16 -18.27 3.78
CA TYR A 283 9.16 -18.25 4.86
C TYR A 283 8.64 -18.94 6.11
N GLY A 284 7.86 -20.00 5.91
CA GLY A 284 7.26 -20.82 6.97
C GLY A 284 5.79 -20.53 7.19
N GLU A 285 5.20 -21.26 8.15
CA GLU A 285 3.76 -21.25 8.42
C GLU A 285 3.20 -19.89 8.85
N ARG A 286 4.07 -19.02 9.34
CA ARG A 286 3.75 -17.66 9.80
C ARG A 286 4.44 -16.64 8.91
N THR A 287 4.28 -16.72 7.60
CA THR A 287 4.76 -15.62 6.74
C THR A 287 3.81 -14.43 6.92
N ALA A 288 4.37 -13.25 7.22
CA ALA A 288 3.60 -12.04 7.47
C ALA A 288 2.84 -11.56 6.23
N THR A 289 1.70 -10.91 6.45
CA THR A 289 0.92 -10.26 5.40
C THR A 289 1.34 -8.81 5.17
N GLY A 290 1.86 -8.13 6.20
CA GLY A 290 2.13 -6.69 6.19
C GLY A 290 0.86 -5.82 6.07
N VAL A 291 -0.34 -6.40 6.17
CA VAL A 291 -1.62 -5.68 6.11
C VAL A 291 -2.36 -5.84 7.44
N THR A 292 -2.63 -7.07 7.87
CA THR A 292 -3.31 -7.36 9.15
C THR A 292 -2.32 -7.63 10.29
N ASP A 293 -1.03 -7.47 10.00
CA ASP A 293 0.11 -7.59 10.91
C ASP A 293 1.19 -6.58 10.51
N VAL A 294 2.26 -6.51 11.30
CA VAL A 294 3.49 -5.81 10.94
C VAL A 294 4.52 -6.83 10.48
N CYS A 295 4.94 -6.72 9.22
CA CYS A 295 5.95 -7.57 8.63
C CYS A 295 7.35 -7.01 8.95
N MET A 296 8.15 -7.77 9.70
CA MET A 296 9.54 -7.41 10.01
C MET A 296 10.50 -8.14 9.06
N ILE A 297 11.62 -7.51 8.69
CA ILE A 297 12.66 -8.12 7.82
C ILE A 297 13.04 -9.52 8.31
N ALA A 298 13.22 -9.69 9.63
CA ALA A 298 13.28 -10.99 10.26
C ALA A 298 12.89 -10.93 11.74
N ASN A 299 12.62 -12.10 12.30
CA ASN A 299 12.52 -12.26 13.76
C ASN A 299 13.92 -12.33 14.41
N LYS A 300 13.99 -12.45 15.75
CA LYS A 300 15.27 -12.38 16.49
C LYS A 300 16.23 -13.51 16.12
N ILE A 301 15.70 -14.68 15.77
CA ILE A 301 16.48 -15.84 15.32
C ILE A 301 16.87 -15.77 13.83
N GLY A 302 16.43 -14.73 13.10
CA GLY A 302 16.75 -14.51 11.69
C GLY A 302 15.81 -15.16 10.69
N MET A 303 14.65 -15.66 11.12
CA MET A 303 13.61 -16.14 10.21
C MET A 303 12.95 -14.93 9.54
N PRO A 304 12.98 -14.85 8.19
CA PRO A 304 12.60 -13.63 7.49
C PRO A 304 11.09 -13.42 7.41
N TYR A 305 10.67 -12.16 7.27
CA TYR A 305 9.28 -11.74 6.98
C TYR A 305 8.21 -12.35 7.91
N GLN A 306 8.45 -12.32 9.21
CA GLN A 306 7.55 -12.87 10.23
C GLN A 306 6.57 -11.82 10.80
N PRO A 307 5.32 -12.21 11.13
CA PRO A 307 4.28 -11.31 11.58
C PRO A 307 4.54 -10.89 13.03
N HIS A 308 4.38 -9.60 13.27
CA HIS A 308 4.38 -9.01 14.60
C HIS A 308 3.05 -8.29 14.80
N TYR A 309 2.53 -8.36 16.03
CA TYR A 309 1.20 -7.84 16.36
C TYR A 309 1.31 -6.61 17.26
N PRO A 310 0.43 -5.62 17.08
CA PRO A 310 0.41 -4.44 17.94
C PRO A 310 -0.12 -4.79 19.33
N ALA A 311 0.63 -4.38 20.34
CA ALA A 311 0.24 -4.36 21.74
C ALA A 311 0.27 -2.91 22.25
N PHE A 312 -0.82 -2.51 22.90
CA PHE A 312 -0.99 -1.16 23.42
C PHE A 312 -2.02 -1.14 24.52
N TYR A 313 -1.99 -0.09 25.34
CA TYR A 313 -3.03 0.14 26.33
C TYR A 313 -4.33 0.58 25.66
N ALA A 314 -5.40 -0.18 25.86
CA ALA A 314 -6.73 0.14 25.37
C ALA A 314 -7.81 -0.17 26.40
N THR A 315 -8.86 0.63 26.39
CA THR A 315 -10.13 0.30 27.03
C THR A 315 -10.86 -0.77 26.23
N ASN A 316 -11.84 -1.45 26.85
CA ASN A 316 -12.70 -2.40 26.16
C ASN A 316 -13.40 -1.72 24.94
N PRO A 317 -13.35 -2.31 23.74
CA PRO A 317 -13.98 -1.77 22.52
C PRO A 317 -15.49 -1.56 22.61
N PHE A 318 -16.18 -2.34 23.45
CA PHE A 318 -17.65 -2.32 23.58
C PHE A 318 -18.12 -1.58 24.84
N MET A 319 -17.20 -0.91 25.55
CA MET A 319 -17.56 -0.07 26.68
C MET A 319 -18.31 1.18 26.19
N ASP A 320 -19.44 1.49 26.82
CA ASP A 320 -20.15 2.73 26.56
C ASP A 320 -19.31 3.93 27.03
N LYS A 321 -19.09 4.88 26.12
CA LYS A 321 -18.26 6.07 26.35
C LYS A 321 -19.18 7.27 26.44
N CYS A 322 -19.79 7.44 27.62
CA CYS A 322 -20.72 8.54 27.85
C CYS A 322 -20.03 9.88 28.16
N ASN A 323 -18.72 9.87 28.43
CA ASN A 323 -18.01 11.04 28.91
C ASN A 323 -17.12 11.66 27.82
N VAL A 324 -17.63 12.68 27.16
CA VAL A 324 -16.93 13.46 26.12
C VAL A 324 -15.91 14.46 26.67
N GLU A 325 -15.91 14.70 27.99
CA GLU A 325 -15.04 15.70 28.64
C GLU A 325 -13.70 15.11 29.13
N GLY A 326 -13.52 13.79 29.05
CA GLY A 326 -12.32 13.10 29.52
C GLY A 326 -12.39 12.61 30.96
N SER A 327 -11.29 12.01 31.42
CA SER A 327 -11.20 11.50 32.78
C SER A 327 -11.37 12.60 33.83
N ARG A 328 -12.30 12.41 34.78
CA ARG A 328 -12.56 13.34 35.88
C ARG A 328 -11.42 13.45 36.90
N TYR A 329 -10.50 12.48 36.91
CA TYR A 329 -9.42 12.40 37.90
C TYR A 329 -8.12 13.03 37.43
N ASN A 330 -7.78 12.84 36.14
CA ASN A 330 -6.53 13.36 35.59
C ASN A 330 -6.75 14.42 34.50
N HIS A 331 -8.02 14.77 34.23
CA HIS A 331 -8.44 15.75 33.23
C HIS A 331 -7.93 15.49 31.80
N LYS A 332 -7.44 14.28 31.53
CA LYS A 332 -7.03 13.87 30.18
C LYS A 332 -8.28 13.55 29.36
N LYS A 333 -8.45 14.27 28.26
CA LYS A 333 -9.59 14.13 27.35
C LYS A 333 -9.65 12.76 26.68
N HIS A 334 -8.51 12.28 26.19
CA HIS A 334 -8.43 11.03 25.44
C HIS A 334 -7.17 10.25 25.83
N GLN A 335 -7.28 8.92 25.78
CA GLN A 335 -6.16 8.03 26.05
C GLN A 335 -5.50 7.63 24.72
N PHE A 336 -4.20 7.91 24.62
CA PHE A 336 -3.31 7.46 23.55
C PHE A 336 -2.12 6.71 24.16
N SER A 337 -1.69 5.65 23.49
CA SER A 337 -0.60 4.76 23.89
C SER A 337 0.43 4.64 22.78
N ASP A 338 1.69 4.43 23.16
CA ASP A 338 2.69 3.86 22.25
C ASP A 338 2.19 2.51 21.72
N ILE A 339 2.66 2.14 20.54
CA ILE A 339 2.40 0.83 19.93
C ILE A 339 3.66 -0.02 20.05
N THR A 340 3.61 -1.03 20.92
CA THR A 340 4.67 -2.06 21.03
C THR A 340 4.38 -3.18 20.05
N LEU A 341 5.38 -3.66 19.33
CA LEU A 341 5.25 -4.82 18.45
C LEU A 341 5.68 -6.09 19.17
N VAL A 342 4.85 -7.11 19.08
CA VAL A 342 5.02 -8.39 19.78
C VAL A 342 5.06 -9.52 18.75
N HIS A 343 6.11 -10.33 18.82
CA HIS A 343 6.20 -11.60 18.10
C HIS A 343 5.65 -12.73 19.00
N PRO A 344 4.90 -13.71 18.47
CA PRO A 344 4.35 -14.81 19.29
C PRO A 344 5.40 -15.64 20.03
N VAL A 345 6.65 -15.66 19.56
CA VAL A 345 7.76 -16.42 20.17
C VAL A 345 8.76 -15.49 20.85
N ASP A 346 9.06 -14.34 20.24
CA ASP A 346 10.14 -13.46 20.72
C ASP A 346 9.61 -12.43 21.72
N MET A 347 8.29 -12.38 21.91
CA MET A 347 7.59 -11.38 22.70
C MET A 347 7.87 -9.96 22.19
N GLU A 348 8.01 -8.99 23.09
CA GLU A 348 8.14 -7.57 22.76
C GLU A 348 9.45 -7.30 22.01
N ARG A 349 9.35 -6.67 20.83
CA ARG A 349 10.51 -6.37 19.97
C ARG A 349 10.89 -4.91 19.94
N GLY A 350 9.96 -4.02 20.22
CA GLY A 350 10.19 -2.58 20.21
C GLY A 350 8.90 -1.82 20.00
N LYS A 351 9.00 -0.50 20.01
CA LYS A 351 7.88 0.41 19.80
C LYS A 351 7.98 1.09 18.44
N MET A 352 6.84 1.37 17.83
CA MET A 352 6.78 2.18 16.62
C MET A 352 7.17 3.63 16.94
N ILE A 353 7.81 4.29 15.99
CA ILE A 353 8.35 5.65 16.16
C ILE A 353 7.34 6.69 15.64
N ASN A 354 7.13 7.75 16.42
CA ASN A 354 6.28 8.90 16.04
C ASN A 354 4.82 8.57 15.70
N VAL A 355 4.29 7.50 16.28
CA VAL A 355 2.89 7.12 16.15
C VAL A 355 2.33 6.63 17.48
N LEU A 356 1.10 7.05 17.74
CA LEU A 356 0.30 6.61 18.88
C LEU A 356 -0.99 5.96 18.37
N VAL A 357 -1.56 5.10 19.20
CA VAL A 357 -2.90 4.53 19.00
C VAL A 357 -3.79 4.95 20.15
N GLY A 358 -5.04 5.28 19.86
CA GLY A 358 -5.94 5.81 20.87
C GLY A 358 -7.39 5.82 20.48
N ASP A 359 -8.20 6.30 21.42
CA ASP A 359 -9.64 6.37 21.27
C ASP A 359 -10.07 7.33 20.17
N ALA A 360 -10.94 6.87 19.27
CA ALA A 360 -11.49 7.70 18.20
C ALA A 360 -12.69 8.57 18.64
N SER A 361 -13.23 8.35 19.85
CA SER A 361 -14.42 9.04 20.33
C SER A 361 -14.20 10.52 20.58
N ALA A 362 -15.17 11.35 20.16
CA ALA A 362 -15.21 12.80 20.37
C ALA A 362 -13.98 13.59 19.84
N ILE A 363 -13.25 13.03 18.87
CA ILE A 363 -12.16 13.71 18.14
C ILE A 363 -12.42 13.60 16.64
N ASN A 364 -12.40 14.72 15.93
CA ASN A 364 -12.55 14.69 14.47
C ASN A 364 -11.27 14.18 13.81
N ASP A 365 -11.41 13.61 12.63
CA ASP A 365 -10.24 13.25 11.83
C ASP A 365 -9.47 14.51 11.43
N THR A 366 -8.15 14.39 11.36
CA THR A 366 -7.19 15.48 11.11
C THR A 366 -7.04 16.51 12.25
N ASP A 367 -7.72 16.33 13.39
CA ASP A 367 -7.50 17.16 14.57
C ASP A 367 -6.07 17.01 15.10
N ARG A 368 -5.52 18.13 15.55
CA ARG A 368 -4.21 18.18 16.22
C ARG A 368 -4.40 17.96 17.72
N LEU A 369 -3.66 17.00 18.24
CA LEU A 369 -3.65 16.59 19.65
C LEU A 369 -2.34 17.05 20.30
N ALA A 370 -2.45 17.59 21.51
CA ALA A 370 -1.30 17.88 22.37
C ALA A 370 -1.10 16.74 23.36
N TYR A 371 0.04 16.06 23.28
CA TYR A 371 0.47 15.01 24.19
C TYR A 371 1.39 15.61 25.26
N LYS A 372 1.17 15.25 26.53
CA LYS A 372 1.88 15.82 27.70
C LYS A 372 1.93 17.36 27.67
N LYS A 373 0.78 17.97 27.37
CA LYS A 373 0.61 19.42 27.27
C LYS A 373 1.17 20.14 28.49
N ASP A 374 1.78 21.30 28.28
CA ASP A 374 2.34 22.18 29.31
C ASP A 374 3.51 21.54 30.10
N THR A 375 4.19 20.54 29.52
CA THR A 375 5.43 19.94 30.04
C THR A 375 6.60 20.13 29.08
N GLU A 376 7.83 19.84 29.52
CA GLU A 376 9.02 19.88 28.64
C GLU A 376 8.99 18.81 27.54
N GLU A 377 8.18 17.77 27.72
CA GLU A 377 7.95 16.66 26.79
C GLU A 377 6.66 16.87 25.98
N GLU A 378 6.21 18.11 25.79
CA GLU A 378 5.04 18.42 24.98
C GLU A 378 5.28 18.02 23.51
N GLU A 379 4.40 17.19 22.97
CA GLU A 379 4.46 16.70 21.59
C GLU A 379 3.12 16.90 20.90
N TYR A 380 3.14 17.06 19.58
CA TYR A 380 1.93 17.24 18.79
C TYR A 380 1.73 16.08 17.83
N TYR A 381 0.48 15.64 17.71
CA TYR A 381 0.07 14.53 16.86
C TYR A 381 -1.16 14.91 16.05
N LYS A 382 -1.30 14.34 14.85
CA LYS A 382 -2.50 14.51 14.02
C LYS A 382 -3.24 13.17 13.95
N LYS A 383 -4.53 13.18 14.30
CA LYS A 383 -5.36 11.98 14.46
C LYS A 383 -6.01 11.55 13.15
N PHE A 384 -6.08 10.25 12.92
CA PHE A 384 -6.71 9.63 11.76
C PHE A 384 -7.46 8.37 12.14
N LYS A 385 -8.76 8.33 11.89
CA LYS A 385 -9.52 7.08 11.85
C LYS A 385 -9.21 6.36 10.54
N ILE A 386 -8.73 5.12 10.65
CA ILE A 386 -8.49 4.26 9.48
C ILE A 386 -9.83 3.69 9.01
N THR A 387 -10.17 3.93 7.76
CA THR A 387 -11.43 3.44 7.15
C THR A 387 -11.18 2.32 6.15
N ALA A 388 -9.93 2.07 5.77
CA ALA A 388 -9.56 0.86 5.06
C ALA A 388 -9.93 -0.39 5.89
N PRO A 389 -10.62 -1.36 5.27
CA PRO A 389 -11.18 -2.53 5.97
C PRO A 389 -10.12 -3.47 6.56
N TYR A 390 -8.93 -3.53 5.96
CA TYR A 390 -7.84 -4.39 6.40
C TYR A 390 -6.63 -3.54 6.82
N CYS A 391 -6.21 -3.67 8.07
CA CYS A 391 -5.10 -2.96 8.69
C CYS A 391 -4.59 -3.73 9.92
N PHE A 392 -3.40 -3.38 10.42
CA PHE A 392 -2.77 -4.10 11.53
C PHE A 392 -3.56 -4.06 12.84
N LEU A 393 -4.47 -3.08 13.00
CA LEU A 393 -5.34 -2.98 14.16
C LEU A 393 -6.43 -4.06 14.18
N ASN A 394 -6.77 -4.69 13.05
CA ASN A 394 -7.79 -5.75 13.01
C ASN A 394 -7.43 -6.96 13.89
N ASN A 395 -6.13 -7.20 14.10
CA ASN A 395 -5.61 -8.27 14.98
C ASN A 395 -5.04 -7.72 16.30
N SER A 396 -5.53 -6.56 16.75
CA SER A 396 -5.10 -5.93 18.00
C SER A 396 -6.10 -6.12 19.14
N ALA A 397 -5.72 -5.67 20.33
CA ALA A 397 -6.60 -5.66 21.50
C ALA A 397 -7.86 -4.79 21.31
N ASN A 398 -7.84 -3.80 20.39
CA ASN A 398 -8.99 -2.97 20.10
C ASN A 398 -9.01 -2.50 18.63
N ILE A 399 -9.88 -3.10 17.84
CA ILE A 399 -10.03 -2.85 16.40
C ILE A 399 -10.64 -1.48 16.05
N ASN A 400 -11.29 -0.81 17.01
CA ASN A 400 -12.04 0.43 16.77
C ASN A 400 -11.21 1.70 17.06
N TYR A 401 -9.93 1.54 17.37
CA TYR A 401 -9.05 2.65 17.72
C TYR A 401 -8.55 3.40 16.47
N CYS A 402 -8.15 4.64 16.67
CA CYS A 402 -7.54 5.48 15.67
C CYS A 402 -6.02 5.55 15.87
N ILE A 403 -5.33 6.02 14.84
CA ILE A 403 -3.91 6.32 14.93
C ILE A 403 -3.70 7.82 15.04
N ALA A 404 -2.57 8.24 15.60
CA ALA A 404 -2.12 9.62 15.53
C ALA A 404 -0.63 9.66 15.21
N ILE A 405 -0.25 10.40 14.17
CA ILE A 405 1.16 10.53 13.74
C ILE A 405 1.73 11.88 14.19
N ARG A 406 3.01 11.90 14.56
CA ARG A 406 3.66 13.11 15.10
C ARG A 406 3.71 14.23 14.06
N CYS A 407 3.41 15.45 14.48
CA CYS A 407 3.41 16.64 13.64
C CYS A 407 3.97 17.86 14.40
N TYR A 408 4.23 18.95 13.68
CA TYR A 408 4.67 20.19 14.31
C TYR A 408 3.54 20.88 15.08
N LYS A 409 3.91 21.59 16.16
CA LYS A 409 3.00 22.43 16.95
C LYS A 409 2.24 23.44 16.09
N THR A 410 2.94 24.05 15.14
CA THR A 410 2.43 24.96 14.13
C THR A 410 2.81 24.41 12.75
N THR A 411 1.82 24.16 11.91
CA THR A 411 2.06 23.96 10.47
C THR A 411 2.58 25.27 9.90
N LYS A 412 3.71 25.22 9.18
CA LYS A 412 4.28 26.38 8.50
C LYS A 412 3.46 26.73 7.27
#